data_AF-A0A9E8IIG7-F1
#
_entry.id   AF-A0A9E8IIG7-F1
#
_cell.length_a   1.000
_cell.length_b   1.000
_cell.length_c   1.000
_cell.angle_alpha   90.00
_cell.angle_beta   90.00
_cell.angle_gamma   90.00
#
_symmetry.space_group_name_H-M   'P 1'
#
loop_
_entity.id
_entity.type
_entity.pdbx_description
1 polymer ?
#
loop_
_entity_poly.entity_id
_entity_poly.type
_entity_poly.pdbx_seq_one_letter_code
_entity_poly.pdbx_strand_id
1 'polypeptide(L)'
;MAKKNDWELIEREYRTGRFSLAQLEARHGVNRSNISRRAKKYGWQKDLTERVRERTQEKITRATLSPEAQAAYDQDDEQVVEQAASENAAVVKGHRKTLERWRGIAERYAERLESQLAEGKIKVELPTGVTEIDIPLEYVGKCMGHGTQALDRVIKLERQNYGLDANDKDEGVKTFEELMAEVAPSDSAAE
;
A
#
# COMPACT_ATOMS: atom_id res chain seq x y z
N MET A 1 14.18 32.15 34.82
CA MET A 1 14.01 32.15 33.35
C MET A 1 13.14 30.94 32.99
N ALA A 2 11.84 31.15 32.76
CA ALA A 2 10.91 30.05 32.48
C ALA A 2 11.28 29.41 31.12
N LYS A 3 11.52 28.10 31.12
CA LYS A 3 11.77 27.29 29.91
C LYS A 3 10.61 27.56 28.95
N LYS A 4 10.88 28.23 27.84
CA LYS A 4 9.88 28.60 26.84
C LYS A 4 9.37 27.28 26.26
N ASN A 5 8.21 26.82 26.72
CA ASN A 5 7.62 25.57 26.22
C ASN A 5 7.45 25.70 24.70
N ASP A 6 8.04 24.78 23.94
CA ASP A 6 7.92 24.71 22.48
C ASP A 6 6.53 24.20 22.10
N TRP A 7 5.56 25.09 22.18
CA TRP A 7 4.16 24.78 21.92
C TRP A 7 3.91 24.32 20.48
N GLU A 8 4.72 24.75 19.51
CA GLU A 8 4.68 24.27 18.13
C GLU A 8 5.07 22.79 18.01
N LEU A 9 6.06 22.35 18.80
CA LEU A 9 6.47 20.94 18.85
C LEU A 9 5.38 20.08 19.51
N ILE A 10 4.81 20.56 20.62
CA ILE A 10 3.71 19.89 21.32
C ILE A 10 2.47 19.81 20.42
N GLU A 11 2.17 20.87 19.66
CA GLU A 11 1.09 20.88 18.67
C GLU A 11 1.33 19.82 17.60
N ARG A 12 2.50 19.80 16.97
CA ARG A 12 2.83 18.83 15.92
C ARG A 12 2.66 17.39 16.42
N GLU A 13 3.19 17.07 17.59
CA GLU A 13 3.08 15.72 18.18
C GLU A 13 1.69 15.39 18.71
N TYR A 14 0.91 16.39 19.11
CA TYR A 14 -0.50 16.20 19.44
C TYR A 14 -1.31 15.85 18.19
N ARG A 15 -1.04 16.55 17.07
CA ARG A 15 -1.73 16.35 15.79
C ARG A 15 -1.41 15.01 15.15
N THR A 16 -0.25 14.39 15.38
CA THR A 16 0.04 13.05 14.84
C THR A 16 -0.83 11.94 15.44
N GLY A 17 -1.55 12.19 16.55
CA GLY A 17 -2.42 11.18 17.18
C GLY A 17 -1.70 9.98 17.82
N ARG A 18 -0.39 9.84 17.59
CA ARG A 18 0.49 8.75 18.05
C ARG A 18 0.75 8.77 19.56
N PHE A 19 0.77 9.96 20.16
CA PHE A 19 1.05 10.12 21.59
C PHE A 19 -0.21 10.48 22.39
N SER A 20 -0.38 9.80 23.52
CA SER A 20 -1.38 10.18 24.51
C SER A 20 -0.99 11.49 25.22
N LEU A 21 -1.97 12.17 25.81
CA LEU A 21 -1.71 13.38 26.59
C LEU A 21 -0.75 13.14 27.77
N ALA A 22 -0.75 11.94 28.35
CA ALA A 22 0.17 11.55 29.41
C ALA A 22 1.61 11.37 28.90
N GLN A 23 1.79 10.82 27.70
CA GLN A 23 3.10 10.70 27.06
C GLN A 23 3.65 12.07 26.62
N LEU A 24 2.80 12.96 26.12
CA LEU A 24 3.18 14.34 25.81
C LEU A 24 3.58 15.12 27.08
N GLU A 25 2.90 14.88 28.20
CA GLU A 25 3.28 15.45 29.51
C GLU A 25 4.64 14.95 29.98
N ALA A 26 4.90 13.65 29.92
CA ALA A 26 6.19 13.06 30.30
C ALA A 26 7.34 13.57 29.42
N ARG A 27 7.09 13.80 28.13
CA ARG A 27 8.11 14.19 27.15
C ARG A 27 8.46 15.68 27.19
N HIS A 28 7.44 16.53 27.34
CA HIS A 28 7.61 17.99 27.27
C HIS A 28 7.59 18.66 28.65
N GLY A 29 7.31 17.92 29.72
CA GLY A 29 7.20 18.43 31.08
C GLY A 29 6.00 19.38 31.28
N VAL A 30 5.03 19.36 30.38
CA VAL A 30 3.84 20.22 30.40
C VAL A 30 2.64 19.43 30.85
N ASN A 31 1.96 19.88 31.90
CA ASN A 31 0.79 19.20 32.43
C ASN A 31 -0.26 18.92 31.33
N ARG A 32 -0.75 17.68 31.24
CA ARG A 32 -1.77 17.24 30.27
C ARG A 32 -2.99 18.16 30.19
N SER A 33 -3.38 18.77 31.30
CA SER A 33 -4.52 19.68 31.39
C SER A 33 -4.26 20.99 30.63
N ASN A 34 -3.02 21.48 30.64
CA ASN A 34 -2.62 22.67 29.89
C ASN A 34 -2.53 22.38 28.38
N ILE A 35 -2.02 21.20 27.99
CA ILE A 35 -2.02 20.73 26.60
C ILE A 35 -3.47 20.63 26.09
N SER A 36 -4.36 20.00 26.85
CA SER A 36 -5.79 19.86 26.49
C SER A 36 -6.51 21.20 26.37
N ARG A 37 -6.30 22.12 27.33
CA ARG A 37 -6.91 23.46 27.30
C ARG A 37 -6.42 24.25 26.08
N ARG A 38 -5.14 24.11 25.74
CA ARG A 38 -4.55 24.79 24.57
C ARG A 38 -5.05 24.18 23.25
N ALA A 39 -5.10 22.85 23.15
CA ALA A 39 -5.68 22.15 22.02
C ALA A 39 -7.11 22.62 21.71
N LYS A 40 -7.96 22.76 22.75
CA LYS A 40 -9.31 23.30 22.63
C LYS A 40 -9.33 24.77 22.19
N LYS A 41 -8.46 25.61 22.75
CA LYS A 41 -8.39 27.05 22.45
C LYS A 41 -7.91 27.34 21.02
N TYR A 42 -6.99 26.54 20.50
CA TYR A 42 -6.35 26.73 19.19
C TYR A 42 -6.81 25.74 18.13
N GLY A 43 -7.85 24.95 18.41
CA GLY A 43 -8.46 24.04 17.43
C GLY A 43 -7.54 22.91 16.96
N TRP A 44 -6.66 22.40 17.82
CA TRP A 44 -5.79 21.28 17.45
C TRP A 44 -6.62 20.01 17.27
N GLN A 45 -6.55 19.41 16.09
CA GLN A 45 -7.20 18.14 15.76
C GLN A 45 -6.16 17.04 15.63
N LYS A 46 -6.50 15.85 16.13
CA LYS A 46 -5.67 14.66 15.97
C LYS A 46 -5.94 14.04 14.61
N ASP A 47 -4.90 13.77 13.87
CA ASP A 47 -4.93 12.84 12.75
C ASP A 47 -5.08 11.44 13.32
N LEU A 48 -6.27 10.86 13.14
CA LEU A 48 -6.60 9.51 13.60
C LEU A 48 -6.58 8.52 12.43
N THR A 49 -6.20 8.95 11.23
CA THR A 49 -6.30 8.15 10.01
C THR A 49 -5.57 6.81 10.14
N GLU A 50 -4.35 6.83 10.67
CA GLU A 50 -3.55 5.61 10.91
C GLU A 50 -4.21 4.68 11.94
N ARG A 51 -4.74 5.24 13.04
CA ARG A 51 -5.46 4.45 14.06
C ARG A 51 -6.77 3.88 13.53
N VAL A 52 -7.48 4.63 12.68
CA VAL A 52 -8.70 4.15 12.03
C VAL A 52 -8.36 3.04 11.03
N ARG A 53 -7.27 3.17 10.26
CA ARG A 53 -6.76 2.13 9.35
C ARG A 53 -6.40 0.86 10.11
N GLU A 54 -5.65 0.96 11.20
CA GLU A 54 -5.29 -0.15 12.07
C GLU A 54 -6.54 -0.86 12.63
N ARG A 55 -7.49 -0.09 13.20
CA ARG A 55 -8.77 -0.63 13.69
C ARG A 55 -9.64 -1.24 12.59
N THR A 56 -9.57 -0.72 11.37
CA THR A 56 -10.31 -1.25 10.23
C THR A 56 -9.69 -2.57 9.78
N GLN A 57 -8.36 -2.65 9.73
CA GLN A 57 -7.65 -3.89 9.43
C GLN A 57 -7.92 -4.95 10.50
N GLU A 58 -7.88 -4.60 11.78
CA GLU A 58 -8.27 -5.49 12.89
C GLU A 58 -9.68 -6.04 12.68
N LYS A 59 -10.65 -5.18 12.31
CA LYS A 59 -12.04 -5.59 12.08
C LYS A 59 -12.20 -6.49 10.85
N ILE A 60 -11.50 -6.20 9.75
CA ILE A 60 -11.52 -7.02 8.55
C ILE A 60 -10.95 -8.40 8.86
N THR A 61 -9.77 -8.45 9.50
CA THR A 61 -9.15 -9.70 9.94
C THR A 61 -10.10 -10.49 10.82
N ARG A 62 -10.74 -9.85 11.81
CA ARG A 62 -11.71 -10.51 12.70
C ARG A 62 -12.94 -11.03 11.95
N ALA A 63 -13.42 -10.32 10.92
CA ALA A 63 -14.58 -10.71 10.13
C ALA A 63 -14.28 -11.81 9.09
N THR A 64 -13.02 -12.00 8.72
CA THR A 64 -12.59 -13.07 7.81
C THR A 64 -12.34 -14.41 8.49
N LEU A 65 -12.36 -14.45 9.83
CA LEU A 65 -12.21 -15.68 10.61
C LEU A 65 -13.47 -16.54 10.56
N SER A 66 -13.33 -17.85 10.72
CA SER A 66 -14.47 -18.74 10.93
C SER A 66 -15.09 -18.52 12.32
N PRO A 67 -16.37 -18.89 12.56
CA PRO A 67 -17.01 -18.75 13.86
C PRO A 67 -16.23 -19.42 15.01
N GLU A 68 -15.59 -20.55 14.74
CA GLU A 68 -14.74 -21.28 15.69
C GLU A 68 -13.44 -20.52 15.98
N ALA A 69 -12.80 -19.95 14.94
CA ALA A 69 -11.59 -19.15 15.08
C ALA A 69 -11.85 -17.82 15.79
N GLN A 70 -13.05 -17.26 15.64
CA GLN A 70 -13.46 -16.03 16.31
C GLN A 70 -13.76 -16.24 17.81
N ALA A 71 -14.34 -17.39 18.17
CA ALA A 71 -14.51 -17.79 19.57
C ALA A 71 -13.16 -18.10 20.27
N ALA A 72 -12.18 -18.62 19.53
CA ALA A 72 -10.81 -18.82 20.02
C ALA A 72 -10.04 -17.49 20.15
N TYR A 73 -10.24 -16.55 19.20
CA TYR A 73 -9.66 -15.19 19.25
C TYR A 73 -9.95 -14.48 20.57
N ASP A 74 -11.15 -14.66 21.11
CA ASP A 74 -11.58 -13.99 22.35
C ASP A 74 -11.08 -14.68 23.63
N GLN A 75 -10.45 -15.86 23.55
CA GLN A 75 -10.00 -16.65 24.70
C GLN A 75 -8.48 -16.80 24.82
N ASP A 76 -7.73 -16.69 23.72
CA ASP A 76 -6.27 -16.89 23.71
C ASP A 76 -5.59 -16.00 22.64
N ASP A 77 -5.51 -14.69 22.96
CA ASP A 77 -4.99 -13.64 22.08
C ASP A 77 -3.61 -14.00 21.47
N GLU A 78 -2.74 -14.71 22.18
CA GLU A 78 -1.37 -15.00 21.73
C GLU A 78 -1.31 -16.14 20.71
N GLN A 79 -2.06 -17.23 20.93
CA GLN A 79 -2.15 -18.31 19.93
C GLN A 79 -2.84 -17.84 18.65
N VAL A 80 -3.81 -16.94 18.77
CA VAL A 80 -4.57 -16.47 17.62
C VAL A 80 -3.78 -15.43 16.82
N VAL A 81 -2.99 -14.59 17.49
CA VAL A 81 -2.00 -13.73 16.83
C VAL A 81 -0.96 -14.57 16.08
N GLU A 82 -0.45 -15.64 16.68
CA GLU A 82 0.53 -16.52 16.02
C GLU A 82 -0.06 -17.25 14.80
N GLN A 83 -1.30 -17.73 14.90
CA GLN A 83 -2.02 -18.37 13.80
C GLN A 83 -2.25 -17.37 12.65
N ALA A 84 -2.74 -16.16 12.95
CA ALA A 84 -2.97 -15.11 11.95
C ALA A 84 -1.63 -14.64 11.32
N ALA A 85 -0.56 -14.54 12.11
CA ALA A 85 0.78 -14.22 11.61
C ALA A 85 1.29 -15.31 10.66
N SER A 86 1.07 -16.58 11.00
CA SER A 86 1.45 -17.74 10.18
C SER A 86 0.68 -17.77 8.85
N GLU A 87 -0.62 -17.48 8.86
CA GLU A 87 -1.45 -17.39 7.66
C GLU A 87 -1.00 -16.24 6.76
N ASN A 88 -0.76 -15.05 7.33
CA ASN A 88 -0.23 -13.90 6.60
C ASN A 88 1.14 -14.20 5.99
N ALA A 89 2.02 -14.88 6.71
CA ALA A 89 3.32 -15.31 6.21
C ALA A 89 3.18 -16.29 5.04
N ALA A 90 2.22 -17.21 5.09
CA ALA A 90 1.93 -18.14 4.00
C ALA A 90 1.43 -17.40 2.74
N VAL A 91 0.56 -16.40 2.89
CA VAL A 91 0.10 -15.55 1.79
C VAL A 91 1.25 -14.78 1.16
N VAL A 92 2.08 -14.09 1.97
CA VAL A 92 3.24 -13.33 1.49
C VAL A 92 4.23 -14.26 0.76
N LYS A 93 4.46 -15.47 1.27
CA LYS A 93 5.29 -16.48 0.59
C LYS A 93 4.71 -16.89 -0.76
N GLY A 94 3.38 -17.08 -0.84
CA GLY A 94 2.67 -17.35 -2.09
C GLY A 94 2.80 -16.22 -3.11
N HIS A 95 2.68 -14.97 -2.67
CA HIS A 95 2.87 -13.79 -3.51
C HIS A 95 4.30 -13.70 -4.04
N ARG A 96 5.31 -13.91 -3.19
CA ARG A 96 6.73 -13.92 -3.60
C ARG A 96 7.01 -14.97 -4.67
N LYS A 97 6.51 -16.20 -4.50
CA LYS A 97 6.64 -17.27 -5.50
C LYS A 97 5.97 -16.90 -6.83
N THR A 98 4.81 -16.25 -6.75
CA THR A 98 4.08 -15.81 -7.95
C THR A 98 4.84 -14.71 -8.70
N LEU A 99 5.39 -13.74 -7.98
CA LEU A 99 6.21 -12.67 -8.57
C LEU A 99 7.50 -13.22 -9.19
N GLU A 100 8.18 -14.15 -8.53
CA GLU A 100 9.35 -14.84 -9.09
C GLU A 100 9.00 -15.53 -10.41
N ARG A 101 7.85 -16.21 -10.48
CA ARG A 101 7.37 -16.83 -11.73
C ARG A 101 7.15 -15.78 -12.82
N TRP A 102 6.51 -14.66 -12.51
CA TRP A 102 6.25 -13.58 -13.47
C TRP A 102 7.51 -12.87 -13.93
N ARG A 103 8.47 -12.64 -13.02
CA ARG A 103 9.81 -12.15 -13.36
C ARG A 103 10.49 -13.06 -14.36
N GLY A 104 10.50 -14.38 -14.11
CA GLY A 104 11.06 -15.34 -15.06
C GLY A 104 10.33 -15.38 -16.41
N ILE A 105 9.02 -15.08 -16.45
CA ILE A 105 8.29 -14.92 -17.73
C ILE A 105 8.77 -13.66 -18.46
N ALA A 106 8.94 -12.54 -17.76
CA ALA A 106 9.41 -11.29 -18.34
C ALA A 106 10.83 -11.41 -18.89
N GLU A 107 11.73 -12.09 -18.17
CA GLU A 107 13.10 -12.38 -18.61
C GLU A 107 13.11 -13.22 -19.89
N ARG A 108 12.38 -14.35 -19.92
CA ARG A 108 12.26 -15.18 -21.14
C ARG A 108 11.64 -14.43 -22.32
N TYR A 109 10.70 -13.53 -22.04
CA TYR A 109 10.10 -12.69 -23.08
C TYR A 109 11.14 -11.72 -23.67
N ALA A 110 11.96 -11.09 -22.82
CA ALA A 110 13.05 -10.23 -23.26
C ALA A 110 14.07 -11.01 -24.10
N GLU A 111 14.52 -12.18 -23.63
CA GLU A 111 15.42 -13.07 -24.39
C GLU A 111 14.85 -13.44 -25.76
N ARG A 112 13.54 -13.76 -25.83
CA ARG A 112 12.89 -14.11 -27.09
C ARG A 112 12.83 -12.91 -28.05
N LEU A 113 12.55 -11.73 -27.53
CA LEU A 113 12.52 -10.51 -28.31
C LEU A 113 13.91 -10.15 -28.84
N GLU A 114 14.95 -10.24 -28.00
CA GLU A 114 16.35 -10.06 -28.41
C GLU A 114 16.75 -11.04 -29.52
N SER A 115 16.39 -12.33 -29.39
CA SER A 115 16.63 -13.33 -30.43
C SER A 115 15.95 -12.97 -31.75
N GLN A 116 14.69 -12.52 -31.72
CA GLN A 116 13.99 -12.10 -32.94
C GLN A 116 14.67 -10.87 -33.56
N LEU A 117 15.01 -9.87 -32.74
CA LEU A 117 15.69 -8.67 -33.21
C LEU A 117 17.05 -8.96 -33.86
N ALA A 118 17.79 -9.95 -33.34
CA ALA A 118 19.05 -10.40 -33.92
C ALA A 118 18.87 -11.09 -35.29
N GLU A 119 17.77 -11.82 -35.49
CA GLU A 119 17.42 -12.41 -36.80
C GLU A 119 17.06 -11.34 -37.84
N GLY A 120 16.48 -10.22 -37.40
CA GLY A 120 16.17 -9.05 -38.24
C GLY A 120 15.02 -9.23 -39.23
N LYS A 121 14.53 -10.47 -39.43
CA LYS A 121 13.50 -10.82 -40.41
C LYS A 121 12.41 -11.70 -39.80
N ILE A 122 11.19 -11.57 -40.33
CA ILE A 122 10.05 -12.43 -40.00
C ILE A 122 9.43 -13.01 -41.28
N LYS A 123 8.91 -14.24 -41.16
CA LYS A 123 8.17 -14.92 -42.22
C LYS A 123 6.69 -14.57 -42.10
N VAL A 124 6.12 -14.06 -43.19
CA VAL A 124 4.69 -13.73 -43.27
C VAL A 124 4.06 -14.56 -44.38
N GLU A 125 2.93 -15.20 -44.07
CA GLU A 125 2.10 -15.89 -45.05
C GLU A 125 1.24 -14.88 -45.80
N LEU A 126 1.49 -14.73 -47.10
CA LEU A 126 0.61 -14.03 -48.02
C LEU A 126 -0.15 -15.06 -48.87
N PRO A 127 -1.28 -14.67 -49.49
CA PRO A 127 -2.01 -15.53 -50.43
C PRO A 127 -1.14 -16.06 -51.59
N THR A 128 -0.01 -15.40 -51.88
CA THR A 128 0.96 -15.75 -52.92
C THR A 128 2.10 -16.65 -52.44
N GLY A 129 2.16 -16.99 -51.14
CA GLY A 129 3.22 -17.81 -50.53
C GLY A 129 3.87 -17.14 -49.30
N VAL A 130 4.83 -17.84 -48.69
CA VAL A 130 5.61 -17.34 -47.54
C VAL A 130 6.69 -16.39 -48.02
N THR A 131 6.72 -15.16 -47.51
CA THR A 131 7.74 -14.15 -47.83
C THR A 131 8.46 -13.70 -46.56
N GLU A 132 9.77 -13.46 -46.65
CA GLU A 132 10.56 -12.87 -45.57
C GLU A 132 10.54 -11.35 -45.69
N ILE A 133 10.11 -10.67 -44.63
CA ILE A 133 10.16 -9.22 -44.50
C ILE A 133 11.03 -8.84 -43.32
N ASP A 134 11.58 -7.63 -43.34
CA ASP A 134 12.28 -7.08 -42.18
C ASP A 134 11.32 -6.93 -41.00
N ILE A 135 11.86 -7.05 -39.78
CA ILE A 135 11.07 -6.90 -38.56
C ILE A 135 10.47 -5.50 -38.51
N PRO A 136 9.14 -5.37 -38.44
CA PRO A 136 8.49 -4.07 -38.35
C PRO A 136 8.87 -3.38 -37.03
N LEU A 137 9.50 -2.21 -37.11
CA LEU A 137 9.89 -1.46 -35.91
C LEU A 137 8.71 -1.05 -35.03
N GLU A 138 7.51 -0.88 -35.62
CA GLU A 138 6.28 -0.63 -34.85
C GLU A 138 5.89 -1.82 -33.97
N TYR A 139 6.03 -3.04 -34.49
CA TYR A 139 5.81 -4.27 -33.72
C TYR A 139 6.80 -4.35 -32.55
N VAL A 140 8.08 -4.07 -32.81
CA VAL A 140 9.13 -4.02 -31.77
C VAL A 140 8.79 -3.00 -30.69
N GLY A 141 8.39 -1.79 -31.08
CA GLY A 141 8.00 -0.74 -30.14
C GLY A 141 6.85 -1.15 -29.22
N LYS A 142 5.82 -1.82 -29.76
CA LYS A 142 4.70 -2.37 -28.97
C LYS A 142 5.18 -3.46 -28.02
N CYS A 143 5.99 -4.41 -28.51
CA CYS A 143 6.55 -5.49 -27.69
C CYS A 143 7.41 -4.98 -26.54
N MET A 144 8.26 -3.99 -26.78
CA MET A 144 9.08 -3.31 -25.78
C MET A 144 8.22 -2.55 -24.76
N GLY A 145 7.20 -1.83 -25.23
CA GLY A 145 6.28 -1.10 -24.35
C GLY A 145 5.52 -2.03 -23.40
N HIS A 146 4.95 -3.12 -23.91
CA HIS A 146 4.27 -4.10 -23.07
C HIS A 146 5.22 -4.82 -22.10
N GLY A 147 6.41 -5.19 -22.57
CA GLY A 147 7.42 -5.86 -21.75
C GLY A 147 7.91 -5.00 -20.58
N THR A 148 8.26 -3.74 -20.85
CA THR A 148 8.73 -2.80 -19.83
C THR A 148 7.64 -2.46 -18.82
N GLN A 149 6.39 -2.27 -19.26
CA GLN A 149 5.25 -2.06 -18.35
C GLN A 149 4.94 -3.28 -17.47
N ALA A 150 5.10 -4.50 -17.99
CA ALA A 150 4.94 -5.71 -17.20
C ALA A 150 6.04 -5.82 -16.13
N LEU A 151 7.30 -5.57 -16.54
CA LEU A 151 8.45 -5.60 -15.65
C LEU A 151 8.37 -4.56 -14.53
N ASP A 152 7.98 -3.32 -14.85
CA ASP A 152 7.78 -2.25 -13.87
C ASP A 152 6.79 -2.66 -12.76
N ARG A 153 5.65 -3.27 -13.14
CA ARG A 153 4.66 -3.75 -12.18
C ARG A 153 5.21 -4.86 -11.28
N VAL A 154 5.94 -5.82 -11.85
CA VAL A 154 6.56 -6.92 -11.09
C VAL A 154 7.57 -6.37 -10.08
N ILE A 155 8.45 -5.46 -10.52
CA ILE A 155 9.47 -4.83 -9.67
C ILE A 155 8.81 -4.07 -8.51
N LYS A 156 7.78 -3.26 -8.79
CA LYS A 156 7.04 -2.52 -7.75
C LYS A 156 6.45 -3.47 -6.71
N LEU A 157 5.77 -4.53 -7.14
CA LEU A 157 5.15 -5.49 -6.22
C LEU A 157 6.19 -6.29 -5.40
N GLU A 158 7.34 -6.60 -5.99
CA GLU A 158 8.43 -7.25 -5.25
C GLU A 158 9.03 -6.31 -4.20
N ARG A 159 9.32 -5.06 -4.57
CA ARG A 159 9.82 -4.06 -3.62
C ARG A 159 8.87 -3.86 -2.44
N GLN A 160 7.55 -3.83 -2.68
CA GLN A 160 6.53 -3.82 -1.64
C GLN A 160 6.60 -5.07 -0.74
N ASN A 161 6.66 -6.27 -1.33
CA ASN A 161 6.74 -7.54 -0.59
C ASN A 161 8.04 -7.73 0.21
N TYR A 162 9.11 -7.04 -0.15
CA TYR A 162 10.38 -7.02 0.59
C TYR A 162 10.51 -5.83 1.56
N GLY A 163 9.49 -4.98 1.64
CA GLY A 163 9.50 -3.79 2.50
C GLY A 163 10.53 -2.74 2.06
N LEU A 164 10.99 -2.80 0.81
CA LEU A 164 11.99 -1.87 0.25
C LEU A 164 11.39 -0.49 -0.05
N ASP A 165 10.06 -0.39 -0.11
CA ASP A 165 9.31 0.85 -0.33
C ASP A 165 8.70 1.41 0.97
N ALA A 166 9.04 0.86 2.14
CA ALA A 166 8.45 1.25 3.43
C ALA A 166 8.87 2.67 3.93
N ASN A 167 9.34 3.55 3.05
CA ASN A 167 9.79 4.90 3.38
C ASN A 167 9.28 6.02 2.48
N ASP A 168 8.42 5.76 1.49
CA ASP A 168 7.75 6.85 0.77
C ASP A 168 6.30 6.95 1.23
N LYS A 169 5.96 8.16 1.65
CA LYS A 169 4.65 8.54 2.20
C LYS A 169 3.53 8.01 1.32
N ASP A 170 2.47 7.60 2.00
CA ASP A 170 1.14 7.16 1.58
C ASP A 170 0.49 8.12 0.54
N GLU A 171 1.06 8.30 -0.66
CA GLU A 171 0.60 9.27 -1.69
C GLU A 171 -0.68 8.84 -2.42
N GLY A 172 -1.35 7.77 -1.99
CA GLY A 172 -2.55 7.27 -2.68
C GLY A 172 -3.68 6.80 -1.78
N VAL A 173 -3.56 6.92 -0.46
CA VAL A 173 -4.67 6.57 0.43
C VAL A 173 -5.61 7.77 0.49
N LYS A 174 -6.75 7.64 -0.20
CA LYS A 174 -7.85 8.59 -0.11
C LYS A 174 -8.10 8.95 1.35
N THR A 175 -8.15 10.24 1.63
CA THR A 175 -8.50 10.74 2.95
C THR A 175 -9.90 10.25 3.33
N PHE A 176 -10.18 10.18 4.63
CA PHE A 176 -11.50 9.78 5.12
C PHE A 176 -12.62 10.64 4.52
N GLU A 177 -12.38 11.93 4.27
CA GLU A 177 -13.33 12.83 3.60
C GLU A 177 -13.61 12.41 2.14
N GLU A 178 -12.58 12.00 1.39
CA GLU A 178 -12.75 11.52 0.00
C GLU A 178 -13.54 10.20 -0.06
N LEU A 179 -13.32 9.31 0.92
CA LEU A 179 -14.10 8.07 1.04
C LEU A 179 -15.55 8.34 1.43
N MET A 180 -15.79 9.30 2.32
CA MET A 180 -17.15 9.69 2.73
C MET A 180 -17.90 10.43 1.62
N ALA A 181 -17.20 11.21 0.79
CA ALA A 181 -17.79 11.88 -0.37
C ALA A 181 -18.18 10.90 -1.49
N GLU A 182 -17.47 9.77 -1.63
CA GLU A 182 -17.78 8.73 -2.62
C GLU A 182 -18.96 7.83 -2.19
N VAL A 183 -19.20 7.72 -0.88
CA VAL A 183 -20.30 6.93 -0.29
C VAL A 183 -21.54 7.77 0.02
N ALA A 184 -21.41 9.10 0.08
CA ALA A 184 -22.55 9.99 0.28
C ALA A 184 -23.48 9.89 -0.94
N PRO A 185 -24.75 9.46 -0.77
CA PRO A 185 -25.73 9.59 -1.83
C PRO A 185 -25.86 11.08 -2.17
N SER A 186 -25.85 11.40 -3.45
CA SER A 186 -26.15 12.75 -3.92
C SER A 186 -27.53 13.15 -3.40
N ASP A 187 -27.58 13.97 -2.37
CA ASP A 187 -28.81 14.66 -1.97
C ASP A 187 -29.13 15.70 -3.05
N SER A 188 -29.70 15.19 -4.16
CA SER A 188 -30.52 15.96 -5.09
C SER A 188 -31.99 15.74 -4.72
N ALA A 189 -32.43 16.39 -3.67
CA ALA A 189 -33.83 16.74 -3.43
C ALA A 189 -33.79 17.97 -2.52
N ALA A 190 -33.72 19.19 -3.06
CA ALA A 190 -34.88 19.92 -3.56
C ALA A 190 -36.07 19.85 -2.59
N GLU A 191 -36.07 20.76 -1.62
CA GLU A 191 -37.22 21.62 -1.27
C GLU A 191 -36.74 22.86 -0.51
#